data_AF-A0A6I9MMK2-F1
#
_entry.id   AF-A0A6I9MMK2-F1
#
_cell.length_a   1.000
_cell.length_b   1.000
_cell.length_c   1.000
_cell.angle_alpha   90.00
_cell.angle_beta   90.00
_cell.angle_gamma   90.00
#
_symmetry.space_group_name_H-M   'P 1'
#
loop_
_entity.id
_entity.type
_entity.pdbx_description
1 polymer ?
#
loop_
_entity_poly.entity_id
_entity_poly.type
_entity_poly.pdbx_seq_one_letter_code
_entity_poly.pdbx_strand_id
1 'polypeptide(L)'
;MIRLCRGDIQPQLDSAMQDVSDKYILLEETEKQALRRALIEDRQRFCWFVGLLRPVVDEEISMLGEVTHLQAISDDLKALTSDPHKLPPASEQVIMDLKGSDYGWSYQTPPSSPSTTMSRKSSMCRYVPSANHNTHSSK
;
A
#
# COMPACT_ATOMS: atom_id res chain seq x y z
N MET A 1 61.85 74.77 -14.73
CA MET A 1 60.44 74.35 -14.54
C MET A 1 60.14 72.93 -15.04
N ILE A 2 60.93 72.34 -15.97
CA ILE A 2 60.63 71.02 -16.57
C ILE A 2 61.01 69.80 -15.68
N ARG A 3 61.85 69.99 -14.64
CA ARG A 3 62.23 68.90 -13.72
C ARG A 3 61.24 68.59 -12.60
N LEU A 4 60.26 69.48 -12.32
CA LEU A 4 59.33 69.29 -11.20
C LEU A 4 58.11 68.42 -11.59
N CYS A 5 57.64 68.48 -12.84
CA CYS A 5 56.48 67.71 -13.30
C CYS A 5 56.74 66.21 -13.52
N ARG A 6 58.01 65.77 -13.59
CA ARG A 6 58.36 64.36 -13.81
C ARG A 6 58.38 63.55 -12.51
N GLY A 7 58.38 64.23 -11.35
CA GLY A 7 58.32 63.60 -10.03
C GLY A 7 56.90 63.21 -9.60
N ASP A 8 55.87 63.91 -10.08
CA ASP A 8 54.46 63.65 -9.73
C ASP A 8 53.81 62.53 -10.56
N ILE A 9 54.37 62.23 -11.73
CA ILE A 9 53.84 61.22 -12.66
C ILE A 9 54.19 59.80 -12.21
N GLN A 10 55.38 59.60 -11.64
CA GLN A 10 55.82 58.28 -11.16
C GLN A 10 54.94 57.71 -10.04
N PRO A 11 54.64 58.43 -8.95
CA PRO A 11 53.77 57.91 -7.89
C PRO A 11 52.33 57.69 -8.37
N GLN A 12 51.85 58.47 -9.34
CA GLN A 12 50.54 58.24 -9.96
C GLN A 12 50.53 56.97 -10.82
N LEU A 13 51.61 56.70 -11.56
CA LEU A 13 51.76 55.46 -12.32
C LEU A 13 51.84 54.25 -11.39
N ASP A 14 52.62 54.33 -10.32
CA ASP A 14 52.78 53.24 -9.34
C ASP A 14 51.44 52.95 -8.64
N SER A 15 50.67 53.99 -8.28
CA SER A 15 49.31 53.85 -7.75
C SER A 15 48.36 53.20 -8.75
N ALA A 16 48.38 53.61 -10.02
CA ALA A 16 47.53 53.03 -11.05
C ALA A 16 47.88 51.55 -11.32
N MET A 17 49.16 51.19 -11.26
CA MET A 17 49.62 49.80 -11.38
C MET A 17 49.18 48.95 -10.18
N GLN A 18 49.20 49.51 -8.97
CA GLN A 18 48.67 48.85 -7.78
C GLN A 18 47.16 48.62 -7.91
N ASP A 19 46.40 49.63 -8.33
CA ASP A 19 44.94 49.52 -8.52
C ASP A 19 44.56 48.44 -9.55
N VAL A 20 45.34 48.30 -10.62
CA VAL A 20 45.15 47.22 -11.63
C VAL A 20 45.44 45.86 -11.01
N SER A 21 46.49 45.75 -10.20
CA SER A 21 46.84 44.50 -9.50
C SER A 21 45.76 44.09 -8.51
N ASP A 22 45.23 45.04 -7.74
CA ASP A 22 44.16 44.80 -6.77
C ASP A 22 42.85 44.40 -7.47
N LYS A 23 42.52 45.06 -8.59
CA LYS A 23 41.36 44.68 -9.42
C LYS A 23 41.50 43.27 -9.98
N TYR A 24 42.70 42.87 -10.40
CA TYR A 24 42.93 41.52 -10.91
C TYR A 24 42.69 40.46 -9.83
N ILE A 25 43.21 40.68 -8.62
CA ILE A 25 42.98 39.78 -7.47
C ILE A 25 41.48 39.70 -7.13
N LEU A 26 40.79 40.85 -7.12
CA LEU A 26 39.35 40.88 -6.85
C LEU A 26 38.54 40.12 -7.91
N LEU A 27 38.91 40.25 -9.18
CA LEU A 27 38.28 39.51 -10.28
C LEU A 27 38.50 38.01 -10.13
N GLU A 28 39.73 37.57 -9.84
CA GLU A 28 40.05 36.16 -9.65
C GLU A 28 39.23 35.54 -8.50
N GLU A 29 39.10 36.25 -7.38
CA GLU A 29 38.29 35.79 -6.25
C GLU A 29 36.79 35.77 -6.59
N THR A 30 36.31 36.77 -7.33
CA THR A 30 34.92 36.84 -7.78
C THR A 30 34.58 35.69 -8.74
N GLU A 31 35.47 35.36 -9.68
CA GLU A 31 35.33 34.24 -10.60
C GLU A 31 35.30 32.90 -9.85
N LYS A 32 36.21 32.70 -8.88
CA LYS A 32 36.22 31.50 -8.03
C LYS A 32 34.88 31.34 -7.30
N GLN A 33 34.34 32.41 -6.74
CA GLN A 33 33.04 32.37 -6.06
C GLN A 33 31.86 32.17 -7.02
N ALA A 34 31.91 32.73 -8.22
CA ALA A 34 30.89 32.54 -9.25
C ALA A 34 30.86 31.08 -9.73
N LEU A 35 32.02 30.49 -10.03
CA LEU A 35 32.15 29.08 -10.41
C LEU A 35 31.67 28.16 -9.30
N ARG A 36 32.06 28.42 -8.05
CA ARG A 36 31.61 27.62 -6.91
C ARG A 36 30.08 27.64 -6.79
N ARG A 37 29.45 28.81 -6.93
CA ARG A 37 27.98 28.94 -6.90
C ARG A 37 27.32 28.19 -8.05
N ALA A 38 27.85 28.32 -9.27
CA ALA A 38 27.33 27.62 -10.45
C ALA A 38 27.38 26.10 -10.29
N LEU A 39 28.49 25.55 -9.80
CA LEU A 39 28.64 24.11 -9.57
C LEU A 39 27.74 23.58 -8.45
N ILE A 40 27.51 24.38 -7.40
CA ILE A 40 26.57 24.01 -6.33
C ILE A 40 25.14 23.96 -6.87
N GLU A 41 24.71 24.98 -7.61
CA GLU A 41 23.37 25.03 -8.22
C GLU A 41 23.15 23.84 -9.17
N ASP A 42 24.14 23.54 -10.02
CA ASP A 42 24.06 22.41 -10.94
C ASP A 42 23.93 21.08 -10.17
N ARG A 43 24.77 20.86 -9.16
CA ARG A 43 24.68 19.68 -8.27
C ARG A 43 23.33 19.60 -7.54
N GLN A 44 22.82 20.73 -7.07
CA GLN A 44 21.53 20.80 -6.36
C GLN A 44 20.38 20.32 -7.24
N ARG A 45 20.38 20.65 -8.54
CA ARG A 45 19.37 20.18 -9.48
C ARG A 45 19.40 18.65 -9.64
N PHE A 46 20.59 18.07 -9.76
CA PHE A 46 20.73 16.61 -9.81
C PHE A 46 20.30 15.94 -8.51
N CYS A 47 20.72 16.48 -7.37
CA CYS A 47 20.31 15.94 -6.06
C CYS A 47 18.80 16.05 -5.84
N TRP A 48 18.17 17.14 -6.28
CA TRP A 48 16.72 17.32 -6.23
C TRP A 48 16.01 16.27 -7.08
N PHE A 49 16.43 16.09 -8.33
CA PHE A 49 15.88 15.07 -9.22
C PHE A 49 15.99 13.66 -8.62
N VAL A 50 17.16 13.28 -8.09
CA VAL A 50 17.35 11.99 -7.41
C VAL A 50 16.48 11.89 -6.17
N GLY A 51 16.31 12.98 -5.42
CA GLY A 51 15.42 13.04 -4.26
C GLY A 51 13.95 12.79 -4.62
N LEU A 52 13.50 13.25 -5.78
CA LEU A 52 12.16 12.95 -6.31
C LEU A 52 12.04 11.51 -6.80
N LEU A 53 13.09 10.95 -7.39
CA LEU A 53 13.08 9.59 -7.92
C LEU A 53 13.14 8.53 -6.82
N ARG A 54 13.86 8.81 -5.73
CA ARG A 54 14.07 7.88 -4.62
C ARG A 54 12.80 7.23 -4.06
N PRO A 55 11.74 7.96 -3.67
CA PRO A 55 10.53 7.33 -3.14
C PRO A 55 9.85 6.41 -4.16
N VAL A 56 9.90 6.73 -5.46
CA VAL A 56 9.35 5.85 -6.50
C VAL A 56 10.09 4.53 -6.54
N VAL A 57 11.42 4.58 -6.53
CA VAL A 57 12.28 3.38 -6.53
C VAL A 57 12.11 2.59 -5.24
N ASP A 58 11.99 3.26 -4.09
CA ASP A 58 11.78 2.60 -2.79
C ASP A 58 10.44 1.83 -2.77
N GLU A 59 9.36 2.39 -3.33
CA GLU A 59 8.08 1.70 -3.50
C GLU A 59 8.17 0.53 -4.51
N GLU A 60 8.88 0.70 -5.62
CA GLU A 60 9.11 -0.39 -6.58
C GLU A 60 9.86 -1.57 -5.94
N ILE A 61 10.86 -1.31 -5.09
CA ILE A 61 11.57 -2.35 -4.33
C ILE A 61 10.63 -3.03 -3.34
N SER A 62 9.78 -2.26 -2.65
CA SER A 62 8.80 -2.80 -1.69
C SER A 62 7.86 -3.81 -2.35
N MET A 63 7.37 -3.53 -3.57
CA MET A 63 6.51 -4.43 -4.33
C MET A 63 7.17 -5.78 -4.66
N LEU A 64 8.50 -5.84 -4.78
CA LEU A 64 9.20 -7.11 -5.00
C LEU A 64 9.13 -8.05 -3.79
N GLY A 65 8.94 -7.52 -2.58
CA GLY A 65 8.73 -8.33 -1.36
C GLY A 65 7.46 -9.18 -1.43
N GLU A 66 6.39 -8.63 -2.00
CA GLU A 66 5.09 -9.30 -2.14
C GLU A 66 5.13 -10.55 -3.04
N VAL A 67 6.12 -10.64 -3.93
CA VAL A 67 6.31 -11.82 -4.80
C VAL A 67 6.47 -13.09 -3.99
N THR A 68 7.14 -13.03 -2.83
CA THR A 68 7.33 -14.20 -1.95
C THR A 68 5.99 -14.67 -1.36
N HIS A 69 5.14 -13.73 -0.95
CA HIS A 69 3.80 -14.05 -0.41
C HIS A 69 2.90 -14.66 -1.51
N LEU A 70 2.91 -14.08 -2.71
CA LEU A 70 2.16 -14.60 -3.85
C LEU A 70 2.64 -15.99 -4.28
N GLN A 71 3.94 -16.25 -4.21
CA GLN A 71 4.50 -17.56 -4.54
C GLN A 71 4.01 -18.64 -3.57
N ALA A 72 4.02 -18.37 -2.26
CA ALA A 72 3.50 -19.30 -1.25
C ALA A 72 2.01 -19.61 -1.47
N ILE A 73 1.19 -18.59 -1.71
CA ILE A 73 -0.25 -18.76 -2.01
C ILE A 73 -0.45 -19.59 -3.29
N SER A 74 0.32 -19.29 -4.35
CA SER A 74 0.27 -20.06 -5.60
C SER A 74 0.58 -21.54 -5.37
N ASP A 75 1.59 -21.84 -4.56
CA ASP A 75 2.00 -23.22 -4.29
C ASP A 75 0.98 -23.96 -3.42
N ASP A 76 0.38 -23.29 -2.43
CA ASP A 76 -0.75 -23.83 -1.66
C ASP A 76 -1.96 -24.12 -2.56
N LEU A 77 -2.33 -23.19 -3.44
CA LEU A 77 -3.42 -23.39 -4.39
C LEU A 77 -3.14 -24.59 -5.31
N LYS A 78 -1.94 -24.70 -5.89
CA LYS A 78 -1.55 -25.85 -6.71
C LYS A 78 -1.65 -27.17 -5.94
N ALA A 79 -1.23 -27.19 -4.69
CA ALA A 79 -1.31 -28.39 -3.86
C ALA A 79 -2.77 -28.81 -3.60
N LEU A 80 -3.61 -27.85 -3.20
CA LEU A 80 -5.03 -28.06 -2.91
C LEU A 80 -5.86 -28.43 -4.16
N THR A 81 -5.46 -27.97 -5.34
CA THR A 81 -6.17 -28.22 -6.61
C THR A 81 -5.46 -29.21 -7.52
N SER A 82 -4.54 -30.03 -6.99
CA SER A 82 -3.69 -30.92 -7.79
C SER A 82 -4.45 -32.04 -8.51
N ASP A 83 -5.51 -32.58 -7.90
CA ASP A 83 -6.35 -33.63 -8.48
C ASP A 83 -7.84 -33.31 -8.25
N PRO A 84 -8.57 -32.84 -9.28
CA PRO A 84 -9.98 -32.46 -9.15
C PRO A 84 -10.93 -33.65 -8.99
N HIS A 85 -10.47 -34.89 -9.23
CA HIS A 85 -11.30 -36.09 -9.14
C HIS A 85 -11.19 -36.81 -7.80
N LYS A 86 -10.38 -36.27 -6.87
CA LYS A 86 -10.16 -36.85 -5.56
C LYS A 86 -10.61 -35.89 -4.47
N LEU A 87 -11.38 -36.39 -3.51
CA LEU A 87 -11.81 -35.60 -2.36
C LEU A 87 -10.63 -35.37 -1.39
N PRO A 88 -10.54 -34.17 -0.79
CA PRO A 88 -9.55 -33.91 0.25
C PRO A 88 -9.92 -34.67 1.54
N PRO A 89 -8.93 -35.02 2.39
CA PRO A 89 -9.17 -35.79 3.62
C PRO A 89 -10.21 -35.19 4.55
N ALA A 90 -10.30 -33.85 4.62
CA ALA A 90 -11.32 -33.17 5.41
C ALA A 90 -12.75 -33.48 4.92
N SER A 91 -12.96 -33.54 3.61
CA SER A 91 -14.25 -33.93 3.02
C SER A 91 -14.56 -35.40 3.27
N GLU A 92 -13.57 -36.29 3.15
CA GLU A 92 -13.74 -37.72 3.46
C GLU A 92 -14.10 -37.95 4.93
N GLN A 93 -13.48 -37.20 5.86
CA GLN A 93 -13.80 -37.27 7.28
C GLN A 93 -15.25 -36.87 7.57
N VAL A 94 -15.75 -35.79 6.93
CA VAL A 94 -17.15 -35.39 7.06
C VAL A 94 -18.09 -36.51 6.60
N ILE A 95 -17.79 -37.19 5.49
CA ILE A 95 -18.58 -38.34 5.00
C ILE A 95 -18.56 -39.48 6.01
N MET A 96 -17.40 -39.79 6.60
CA MET A 96 -17.27 -40.82 7.64
C MET A 96 -18.09 -40.49 8.88
N ASP A 97 -18.02 -39.25 9.36
CA ASP A 97 -18.74 -38.78 10.54
C ASP A 97 -20.27 -38.85 10.33
N LEU A 98 -20.73 -38.47 9.13
CA LEU A 98 -22.13 -38.64 8.71
C LEU A 98 -22.57 -40.09 8.74
N LYS A 99 -21.74 -41.01 8.24
CA LYS A 99 -22.02 -42.45 8.20
C LYS A 99 -21.99 -43.11 9.57
N GLY A 100 -21.24 -42.54 10.52
CA GLY A 100 -21.19 -42.96 11.92
C GLY A 100 -22.28 -42.34 12.81
N SER A 101 -22.99 -41.33 12.33
CA SER A 101 -24.17 -40.79 13.01
C SER A 101 -25.39 -41.65 12.72
N ASP A 102 -26.13 -42.06 13.75
CA ASP A 102 -27.42 -42.75 13.64
C ASP A 102 -28.51 -41.78 13.09
N TYR A 103 -28.35 -41.23 11.88
CA TYR A 103 -29.34 -40.44 11.10
C TYR A 103 -30.29 -39.53 11.92
N GLY A 104 -29.79 -38.96 13.01
CA GLY A 104 -30.58 -38.30 14.04
C GLY A 104 -30.44 -36.79 13.94
N TRP A 105 -30.75 -36.22 12.77
CA TRP A 105 -30.95 -34.77 12.66
C TRP A 105 -32.25 -34.41 13.37
N SER A 106 -32.22 -34.31 14.71
CA SER A 106 -33.31 -33.62 15.40
C SER A 106 -33.15 -32.13 15.10
N TYR A 107 -34.05 -31.57 14.31
CA TYR A 107 -34.30 -30.13 14.38
C TYR A 107 -34.66 -29.84 15.84
N GLN A 108 -33.71 -29.33 16.63
CA GLN A 108 -33.97 -28.86 17.98
C GLN A 108 -34.84 -27.61 17.87
N THR A 109 -36.15 -27.80 17.73
CA THR A 109 -37.10 -26.79 18.18
C THR A 109 -36.93 -26.70 19.70
N PRO A 110 -36.68 -25.50 20.26
CA PRO A 110 -36.48 -25.34 21.70
C PRO A 110 -37.65 -25.99 22.48
N PRO A 111 -37.37 -26.65 23.61
CA PRO A 111 -38.40 -27.36 24.37
C PRO A 111 -39.52 -26.39 24.75
N SER A 112 -40.76 -26.78 24.46
CA SER A 112 -41.93 -26.00 24.88
C SER A 112 -41.91 -25.82 26.39
N SER A 113 -42.18 -24.60 26.85
CA SER A 113 -42.23 -24.27 28.27
C SER A 113 -43.17 -25.23 29.02
N PRO A 114 -42.82 -25.68 30.24
CA PRO A 114 -43.62 -26.67 30.96
C PRO A 114 -45.01 -26.10 31.25
N SER A 115 -46.05 -26.70 30.67
CA SER A 115 -47.42 -26.47 31.10
C SER A 115 -47.62 -27.08 32.48
N THR A 116 -47.78 -26.22 33.49
CA THR A 116 -48.17 -26.64 34.83
C THR A 116 -49.59 -27.20 34.79
N THR A 117 -49.75 -28.47 35.12
CA THR A 117 -51.04 -29.17 35.20
C THR A 117 -51.84 -28.67 36.40
N MET A 118 -52.38 -27.46 36.32
CA MET A 118 -53.55 -27.00 37.08
C MET A 118 -54.04 -25.68 36.51
N SER A 119 -54.83 -25.73 35.44
CA SER A 119 -55.93 -24.78 35.34
C SER A 119 -57.14 -25.39 34.66
N ARG A 120 -58.22 -25.34 35.42
CA ARG A 120 -59.51 -25.95 35.17
C ARG A 120 -60.26 -25.10 34.14
N LYS A 121 -60.86 -25.75 33.13
CA LYS A 121 -62.11 -25.38 32.44
C LYS A 121 -62.20 -23.98 31.81
N SER A 122 -62.08 -23.90 30.49
CA SER A 122 -62.67 -22.96 29.49
C SER A 122 -61.66 -22.78 28.35
N SER A 123 -61.99 -22.65 27.07
CA SER A 123 -63.22 -22.41 26.33
C SER A 123 -63.03 -22.90 24.89
N MET A 124 -64.14 -23.27 24.25
CA MET A 124 -64.32 -23.57 22.83
C MET A 124 -63.48 -22.72 21.85
N CYS A 125 -62.92 -23.32 20.80
CA CYS A 125 -63.15 -22.89 19.41
C CYS A 125 -62.61 -23.89 18.35
N ARG A 126 -63.54 -24.70 17.87
CA ARG A 126 -63.82 -25.14 16.48
C ARG A 126 -62.70 -25.58 15.51
N TYR A 127 -62.94 -26.80 15.04
CA TYR A 127 -62.50 -27.45 13.81
C TYR A 127 -62.79 -26.64 12.54
N VAL A 128 -61.81 -26.49 11.65
CA VAL A 128 -62.00 -26.43 10.18
C VAL A 128 -60.71 -26.89 9.48
N PRO A 129 -60.69 -28.05 8.80
CA PRO A 129 -59.71 -28.30 7.75
C PRO A 129 -60.29 -27.74 6.44
N SER A 130 -59.76 -26.62 5.97
CA SER A 130 -60.13 -26.13 4.63
C SER A 130 -59.29 -26.84 3.58
N ALA A 131 -60.02 -27.35 2.59
CA ALA A 131 -59.64 -28.28 1.54
C ALA A 131 -58.51 -27.80 0.60
N ASN A 132 -57.82 -28.80 0.05
CA ASN A 132 -57.32 -28.93 -1.32
C ASN A 132 -57.28 -27.67 -2.20
N HIS A 133 -56.09 -27.37 -2.72
CA HIS A 133 -55.95 -26.69 -4.00
C HIS A 133 -55.10 -27.53 -4.95
N ASN A 134 -55.74 -28.43 -5.69
CA ASN A 134 -55.26 -28.84 -7.01
C ASN A 134 -55.83 -27.85 -8.02
N THR A 135 -55.01 -27.27 -8.89
CA THR A 135 -55.26 -27.25 -10.35
C THR A 135 -54.09 -26.61 -11.13
N HIS A 136 -53.63 -27.38 -12.12
CA HIS A 136 -53.00 -26.98 -13.39
C HIS A 136 -53.36 -25.59 -13.93
N SER A 137 -52.40 -24.94 -14.60
CA SER A 137 -52.61 -24.47 -15.98
C SER A 137 -51.29 -24.16 -16.68
N SER A 138 -51.04 -24.90 -17.76
CA SER A 138 -50.06 -24.57 -18.81
C SER A 138 -50.58 -23.43 -19.67
N LYS A 139 -49.69 -22.52 -20.06
CA LYS A 139 -49.71 -21.83 -21.34
C LYS A 139 -48.29 -21.74 -21.87
#